data_AF-A0AB74N878-F1
#
_entry.id   AF-A0AB74N878-F1
#
_cell.length_a   1.000
_cell.length_b   1.000
_cell.length_c   1.000
_cell.angle_alpha   90.00
_cell.angle_beta   90.00
_cell.angle_gamma   90.00
#
_symmetry.space_group_name_H-M   'P 1'
#
loop_
_entity.id
_entity.type
_entity.pdbx_description
1 polymer ?
#
loop_
_entity_poly.entity_id
_entity_poly.type
_entity_poly.pdbx_seq_one_letter_code
_entity_poly.pdbx_strand_id
1 'polypeptide(L)'
;MYQEASKKIKETMKANNELVENTRISSLFNKKLRSDNKSGHTGVTFKDNKWVARISVSGVEHYLGSFVTKEEAIMARIKGEELYFQPIIDKYKK
;
A
#
# COMPACT_ATOMS: atom_id res chain seq x y z
N MET A 1 -21.43 15.62 3.47
CA MET A 1 -21.74 14.21 3.79
C MET A 1 -20.57 13.23 3.55
N TYR A 2 -20.15 12.89 2.32
CA TYR A 2 -19.08 11.87 2.13
C TYR A 2 -17.68 12.30 2.63
N GLN A 3 -17.34 13.57 2.48
CA GLN A 3 -16.03 14.08 2.92
C GLN A 3 -15.90 14.22 4.43
N GLU A 4 -17.00 14.45 5.15
CA GLU A 4 -16.98 14.64 6.61
C GLU A 4 -16.88 13.32 7.35
N ALA A 5 -17.59 12.28 6.89
CA ALA A 5 -17.50 10.94 7.46
C ALA A 5 -16.09 10.35 7.30
N SER A 6 -15.46 10.50 6.14
CA SER A 6 -14.08 10.04 5.91
C SER A 6 -13.05 10.81 6.73
N LYS A 7 -13.24 12.12 6.94
CA LYS A 7 -12.40 12.93 7.86
C LYS A 7 -12.53 12.44 9.30
N LYS A 8 -13.76 12.24 9.79
CA LYS A 8 -14.01 11.77 11.16
C LYS A 8 -13.40 10.39 11.44
N ILE A 9 -13.45 9.48 10.45
CA ILE A 9 -12.80 8.16 10.54
C ILE A 9 -11.28 8.28 10.59
N LYS A 10 -10.67 9.13 9.75
CA LYS A 10 -9.21 9.35 9.79
C LYS A 10 -8.77 9.94 11.13
N GLU A 11 -9.56 10.85 11.69
CA GLU A 11 -9.28 11.51 12.96
C GLU A 11 -9.33 10.53 14.14
N THR A 12 -10.35 9.64 14.19
CA THR A 12 -10.42 8.59 15.22
C THR A 12 -9.30 7.56 15.09
N MET A 13 -8.94 7.17 13.87
CA MET A 13 -7.81 6.25 13.63
C MET A 13 -6.45 6.86 13.99
N LYS A 14 -6.27 8.17 13.80
CA LYS A 14 -5.08 8.90 14.23
C LYS A 14 -5.00 8.95 15.75
N ALA A 15 -6.12 9.19 16.44
CA ALA A 15 -6.19 9.19 17.90
C ALA A 15 -5.85 7.83 18.52
N ASN A 16 -6.19 6.72 17.85
CA ASN A 16 -5.85 5.36 18.28
C ASN A 16 -4.41 4.92 17.94
N ASN A 17 -3.57 5.83 17.44
CA ASN A 17 -2.18 5.55 17.02
C ASN A 17 -2.04 4.46 15.94
N GLU A 18 -3.12 4.16 15.20
CA GLU A 18 -3.09 3.17 14.11
C GLU A 18 -2.61 3.77 12.77
N LEU A 19 -2.54 5.11 12.68
CA LEU A 19 -2.08 5.84 11.51
C LEU A 19 -0.74 6.52 11.79
N VAL A 20 0.28 6.17 11.00
CA VAL A 20 1.56 6.89 10.94
C VAL A 20 1.63 7.54 9.56
N GLU A 21 1.75 8.86 9.52
CA GLU A 21 1.81 9.64 8.27
C GLU A 21 0.66 9.30 7.30
N ASN A 22 -0.57 9.20 7.79
CA ASN A 22 -1.76 8.80 7.01
C ASN A 22 -1.70 7.38 6.41
N THR A 23 -0.76 6.56 6.86
CA THR A 23 -0.66 5.14 6.50
C THR A 23 -1.10 4.28 7.67
N ARG A 24 -1.99 3.31 7.40
CA ARG A 24 -2.48 2.40 8.44
C ARG A 24 -1.48 1.29 8.71
N ILE A 25 -0.89 1.31 9.91
CA ILE A 25 0.16 0.37 10.31
C ILE A 25 -0.32 -1.08 10.29
N SER A 26 -1.54 -1.36 10.75
CA SER A 26 -2.13 -2.71 10.71
C SER A 26 -2.26 -3.26 9.29
N SER A 27 -2.43 -2.41 8.27
CA SER A 27 -2.47 -2.82 6.87
C SER A 27 -1.09 -3.19 6.30
N LEU A 28 0.01 -2.70 6.90
CA LEU A 28 1.36 -3.09 6.51
C LEU A 28 1.68 -4.50 7.01
N PHE A 29 1.25 -4.83 8.23
CA PHE A 29 1.51 -6.13 8.85
C PHE A 29 0.50 -7.20 8.45
N ASN A 30 -0.78 -6.85 8.30
CA ASN A 30 -1.84 -7.79 7.96
C ASN A 30 -2.17 -7.72 6.46
N LYS A 31 -1.24 -8.21 5.63
CA LYS A 31 -1.39 -8.27 4.18
C LYS A 31 -2.29 -9.44 3.78
N LYS A 32 -3.59 -9.36 4.11
CA LYS A 32 -4.57 -10.32 3.60
C LYS A 32 -4.75 -10.10 2.11
N LEU A 33 -4.46 -11.13 1.31
CA LEU A 33 -4.74 -11.11 -0.11
C LEU A 33 -6.26 -11.10 -0.32
N ARG A 34 -6.75 -10.24 -1.21
CA ARG A 34 -8.16 -10.26 -1.60
C ARG A 34 -8.47 -11.53 -2.39
N SER A 35 -9.67 -12.06 -2.24
CA SER A 35 -10.12 -13.27 -2.95
C SER A 35 -10.19 -13.11 -4.47
N ASP A 36 -10.36 -11.88 -4.96
CA ASP A 36 -10.37 -11.52 -6.38
C ASP A 36 -8.97 -11.21 -6.94
N ASN A 37 -7.91 -11.37 -6.15
CA ASN A 37 -6.55 -11.11 -6.59
C ASN A 37 -6.05 -12.25 -7.50
N LYS A 38 -5.92 -11.95 -8.79
CA LYS A 38 -5.40 -12.88 -9.81
C LYS A 38 -3.88 -12.94 -9.89
N SER A 39 -3.17 -11.95 -9.33
CA SER A 39 -1.69 -11.86 -9.41
C SER A 39 -0.98 -12.61 -8.29
N GLY A 40 -1.68 -12.94 -7.20
CA GLY A 40 -1.10 -13.52 -5.99
C GLY A 40 -0.34 -12.51 -5.14
N HIS A 41 -0.24 -11.24 -5.56
CA HIS A 41 0.49 -10.21 -4.84
C HIS A 41 -0.28 -8.89 -4.79
N THR A 42 -0.42 -8.31 -3.61
CA THR A 42 -1.09 -7.01 -3.45
C THR A 42 -0.32 -5.91 -4.19
N GLY A 43 -1.04 -5.02 -4.88
CA GLY A 43 -0.44 -3.90 -5.61
C GLY A 43 0.21 -4.27 -6.94
N VAL A 44 0.12 -5.54 -7.37
CA VAL A 44 0.54 -6.00 -8.70
C VAL A 44 -0.71 -6.38 -9.49
N THR A 45 -0.90 -5.76 -10.65
CA THR A 45 -2.09 -5.98 -11.50
C THR A 45 -1.68 -6.13 -12.96
N PHE A 46 -2.31 -7.05 -13.69
CA PHE A 46 -2.10 -7.19 -15.13
C PHE A 46 -3.04 -6.23 -15.87
N LYS A 47 -2.49 -5.31 -16.66
CA LYS A 47 -3.22 -4.30 -17.44
C LYS A 47 -2.47 -4.02 -18.74
N ASP A 48 -3.20 -3.85 -19.85
CA ASP A 48 -2.64 -3.50 -21.16
C ASP A 48 -1.49 -4.43 -21.59
N ASN A 49 -1.67 -5.74 -21.39
CA ASN A 49 -0.68 -6.79 -21.62
C ASN A 49 0.63 -6.65 -20.82
N LYS A 50 0.65 -5.88 -19.73
CA LYS A 50 1.81 -5.68 -18.87
C LYS A 50 1.45 -5.87 -17.40
N TRP A 51 2.43 -6.27 -16.60
CA TRP A 51 2.32 -6.34 -15.16
C TRP A 51 2.69 -5.00 -14.55
N VAL A 52 1.71 -4.33 -13.95
CA VAL A 52 1.88 -3.02 -13.33
C VAL A 52 2.04 -3.18 -11.83
N ALA A 53 3.09 -2.57 -11.29
CA ALA A 53 3.33 -2.46 -9.86
C ALA A 53 3.04 -1.02 -9.40
N ARG A 54 2.25 -0.89 -8.34
CA ARG A 54 1.91 0.38 -7.70
C ARG A 54 1.94 0.22 -6.20
N ILE A 55 2.19 1.30 -5.46
CA ILE A 55 2.16 1.33 -3.99
C ILE A 55 1.49 2.59 -3.48
N SER A 56 0.58 2.45 -2.52
CA SER A 56 -0.11 3.58 -1.92
C SER A 56 0.42 3.80 -0.51
N VAL A 57 1.08 4.93 -0.29
CA VAL A 57 1.68 5.31 0.98
C VAL A 57 1.21 6.71 1.33
N SER A 58 0.81 6.92 2.58
CA SER A 58 0.38 8.23 3.09
C SER A 58 -0.80 8.85 2.33
N GLY A 59 -1.62 8.01 1.68
CA GLY A 59 -2.74 8.44 0.83
C GLY A 59 -2.34 8.84 -0.60
N VAL A 60 -1.07 8.69 -0.98
CA VAL A 60 -0.55 8.95 -2.32
C VAL A 60 -0.25 7.64 -3.02
N GLU A 61 -0.68 7.50 -4.28
CA GLU A 61 -0.33 6.35 -5.12
C GLU A 61 0.97 6.65 -5.89
N HIS A 62 1.97 5.78 -5.71
CA HIS A 62 3.24 5.79 -6.41
C HIS A 62 3.26 4.66 -7.44
N TYR A 63 3.54 5.03 -8.69
CA TYR A 63 3.76 4.08 -9.77
C TYR A 63 5.19 3.55 -9.71
N LEU A 64 5.35 2.23 -9.58
CA LEU A 64 6.66 1.58 -9.46
C LEU A 64 7.19 1.08 -10.81
N GLY A 65 6.30 0.90 -11.80
CA GLY A 65 6.66 0.48 -13.15
C GLY A 65 5.64 -0.46 -13.80
N SER A 66 5.84 -0.68 -15.10
CA SER A 66 5.17 -1.74 -15.86
C SER A 66 6.20 -2.68 -16.43
N PHE A 67 5.97 -3.97 -16.28
CA PHE A 67 6.89 -5.03 -16.60
C PHE A 67 6.25 -6.04 -17.53
N VAL A 68 7.08 -6.82 -18.23
CA VAL A 68 6.59 -7.88 -19.12
C VAL A 68 6.26 -9.13 -18.31
N THR A 69 7.04 -9.39 -17.25
CA THR A 69 6.84 -10.55 -16.37
C THR A 69 6.21 -10.15 -15.04
N LYS A 70 5.52 -11.12 -14.42
CA LYS A 70 4.88 -10.94 -13.11
C LYS A 70 5.93 -10.78 -12.02
N GLU A 71 7.01 -11.53 -12.14
CA GLU A 71 8.11 -11.61 -11.19
C GLU A 71 8.82 -10.27 -11.07
N GLU A 72 9.07 -9.58 -12.19
CA GLU A 72 9.62 -8.22 -12.21
C GLU A 72 8.70 -7.22 -11.49
N ALA A 73 7.39 -7.29 -11.73
CA ALA A 73 6.44 -6.42 -11.05
C ALA A 73 6.39 -6.69 -9.53
N ILE A 74 6.49 -7.95 -9.13
CA ILE A 74 6.59 -8.33 -7.71
C ILE A 74 7.91 -7.79 -7.11
N MET A 75 9.04 -7.94 -7.78
CA MET A 75 10.31 -7.39 -7.31
C MET A 75 10.27 -5.87 -7.17
N ALA A 76 9.68 -5.17 -8.15
CA ALA A 76 9.48 -3.72 -8.06
C ALA A 76 8.59 -3.35 -6.87
N ARG A 77 7.54 -4.13 -6.63
CA ARG A 77 6.67 -3.95 -5.46
C ARG A 77 7.43 -4.15 -4.15
N ILE A 78 8.26 -5.19 -4.02
CA ILE A 78 9.08 -5.43 -2.82
C ILE A 78 10.06 -4.27 -2.58
N LYS A 79 10.75 -3.80 -3.61
CA LYS A 79 11.64 -2.62 -3.52
C LYS A 79 10.90 -1.36 -3.10
N GLY A 80 9.69 -1.15 -3.65
CA GLY A 80 8.83 -0.05 -3.23
C GLY A 80 8.43 -0.15 -1.76
N GLU A 81 8.12 -1.34 -1.26
CA GLU A 81 7.81 -1.54 0.16
C GLU A 81 9.01 -1.24 1.05
N GLU A 82 10.22 -1.64 0.66
CA GLU A 82 11.43 -1.28 1.40
C GLU A 82 11.62 0.25 1.45
N LEU A 83 11.51 0.93 0.32
CA LEU A 83 11.71 2.37 0.23
C LEU A 83 10.65 3.19 1.00
N TYR A 84 9.37 2.84 0.87
CA TYR A 84 8.28 3.65 1.40
C TYR A 84 7.74 3.14 2.74
N PHE A 85 7.80 1.84 3.04
CA PHE A 85 7.27 1.30 4.29
C PHE A 85 8.30 1.21 5.41
N GLN A 86 9.61 1.02 5.14
CA GLN A 86 10.60 1.00 6.23
C GLN A 86 10.59 2.28 7.08
N PRO A 87 10.62 3.49 6.50
CA PRO A 87 10.64 4.72 7.31
C PRO A 87 9.42 4.84 8.23
N ILE A 88 8.27 4.35 7.78
CA ILE A 88 7.01 4.34 8.53
C ILE A 88 7.06 3.32 9.67
N ILE A 89 7.60 2.12 9.41
CA ILE A 89 7.74 1.06 10.41
C ILE A 89 8.71 1.49 11.52
N ASP A 90 9.84 2.08 11.15
CA ASP A 90 10.84 2.55 12.11
C ASP A 90 10.28 3.66 12.99
N LYS A 91 9.47 4.56 12.41
CA LYS A 91 8.77 5.61 13.15
C LYS A 91 7.71 5.06 14.11
N TYR A 92 7.05 3.95 13.77
CA TYR A 92 6.07 3.31 14.65
C TYR A 92 6.71 2.57 15.83
N LYS A 93 7.91 2.01 15.65
CA LYS A 93 8.63 1.26 16.70
C LYS A 93 9.33 2.15 17.75
N LYS A 94 9.40 3.46 17.50
CA LYS A 94 10.08 4.44 18.35
C LYS A 94 9.09 5.11 19.30
#